data_AF-A0A535A7B2-F1
#
_entry.id   AF-A0A535A7B2-F1
#
_cell.length_a   1.000
_cell.length_b   1.000
_cell.length_c   1.000
_cell.angle_alpha   90.00
_cell.angle_beta   90.00
_cell.angle_gamma   90.00
#
_symmetry.space_group_name_H-M   'P 1'
#
loop_
_entity.id
_entity.type
_entity.pdbx_description
1 polymer ?
#
loop_
_entity_poly.entity_id
_entity_poly.type
_entity_poly.pdbx_seq_one_letter_code
_entity_poly.pdbx_strand_id
1 'polypeptide(L)'
;MNPASRTIAVIALAAATASPSVSCSVFEDRVSLLNCGAIATATGTRRVRTETDCDENLRIEIQDVPRGLYAVLVDGVDRGTIHVKGRREGELEFDTSPKGDQLPLDFDPFGHVDIAVRSGPAILSLDQCAAP
;
A
#
# COMPACT_ATOMS: atom_id res chain seq x y z
N MET A 1 40.30 15.43 67.13
CA MET A 1 40.92 14.47 66.19
C MET A 1 39.80 13.67 65.53
N ASN A 2 39.72 13.71 64.20
CA ASN A 2 38.63 13.18 63.39
C ASN A 2 39.13 11.95 62.61
N PRO A 3 38.43 10.81 62.56
CA PRO A 3 38.65 9.84 61.50
C PRO A 3 37.55 9.97 60.42
N ALA A 4 38.04 10.08 59.19
CA ALA A 4 37.30 10.42 57.98
C ALA A 4 36.27 9.36 57.54
N SER A 5 35.10 9.84 57.13
CA SER A 5 34.07 9.07 56.43
C SER A 5 34.52 8.77 54.99
N ARG A 6 34.62 7.50 54.61
CA ARG A 6 34.95 7.07 53.24
C ARG A 6 33.67 6.72 52.49
N THR A 7 33.22 7.62 51.63
CA THR A 7 32.15 7.38 50.67
C THR A 7 32.67 6.51 49.53
N ILE A 8 32.09 5.33 49.32
CA ILE A 8 32.29 4.51 48.13
C ILE A 8 31.33 5.02 47.05
N ALA A 9 31.87 5.59 45.97
CA ALA A 9 31.08 5.91 44.78
C ALA A 9 30.91 4.65 43.94
N VAL A 10 29.71 4.10 43.91
CA VAL A 10 29.34 3.03 42.98
C VAL A 10 29.05 3.69 41.63
N ILE A 11 29.94 3.50 40.66
CA ILE A 11 29.71 3.93 39.28
C ILE A 11 28.83 2.85 38.63
N ALA A 12 27.53 3.15 38.47
CA ALA A 12 26.65 2.34 37.66
C ALA A 12 26.97 2.58 36.19
N LEU A 13 27.49 1.57 35.50
CA LEU A 13 27.62 1.58 34.04
C LEU A 13 26.21 1.35 33.46
N ALA A 14 25.54 2.41 33.04
CA ALA A 14 24.31 2.28 32.27
C ALA A 14 24.67 1.75 30.87
N ALA A 15 24.39 0.48 30.60
CA ALA A 15 24.39 -0.03 29.24
C ALA A 15 23.18 0.58 28.51
N ALA A 16 23.43 1.57 27.65
CA ALA A 16 22.42 2.05 26.72
C ALA A 16 22.15 0.93 25.72
N THR A 17 21.02 0.23 25.87
CA THR A 17 20.46 -0.57 24.79
C THR A 17 20.03 0.41 23.71
N ALA A 18 20.82 0.57 22.66
CA ALA A 18 20.35 1.22 21.45
C ALA A 18 19.12 0.43 20.98
N SER A 19 17.94 1.06 20.99
CA SER A 19 16.79 0.51 20.29
C SER A 19 17.21 0.20 18.87
N PRO A 20 16.86 -0.96 18.28
CA PRO A 20 17.07 -1.15 16.86
C PRO A 20 16.32 0.00 16.16
N SER A 21 17.06 0.90 15.54
CA SER A 21 16.47 1.84 14.61
C SER A 21 15.97 0.99 13.46
N VAL A 22 14.65 0.74 13.41
CA VAL A 22 14.00 0.18 12.23
C VAL A 22 14.15 1.25 11.16
N SER A 23 15.27 1.25 10.47
CA SER A 23 15.46 2.06 9.28
C SER A 23 14.94 1.23 8.11
N CYS A 24 13.71 1.49 7.70
CA CYS A 24 13.27 1.12 6.37
C CYS A 24 13.99 1.99 5.33
N SER A 25 14.04 1.51 4.09
CA SER A 25 14.42 2.36 2.95
C SER A 25 13.15 2.96 2.36
N VAL A 26 13.18 4.25 2.06
CA VAL A 26 12.12 4.89 1.28
C VAL A 26 12.11 4.27 -0.11
N PHE A 27 10.92 3.90 -0.58
CA PHE A 27 10.73 3.16 -1.81
C PHE A 27 9.47 3.63 -2.53
N GLU A 28 9.49 3.63 -3.85
CA GLU A 28 8.29 3.76 -4.69
C GLU A 28 8.41 2.81 -5.88
N ASP A 29 7.36 2.03 -6.09
CA ASP A 29 7.15 1.26 -7.31
C ASP A 29 5.83 1.66 -7.94
N ARG A 30 5.83 1.81 -9.26
CA ARG A 30 4.66 2.25 -10.02
C ARG A 30 4.61 1.51 -11.33
N VAL A 31 3.53 0.78 -11.54
CA VAL A 31 3.33 -0.03 -12.74
C VAL A 31 1.98 0.32 -13.36
N SER A 32 1.99 0.55 -14.67
CA SER A 32 0.76 0.69 -15.46
C SER A 32 0.11 -0.66 -15.68
N LEU A 33 -1.21 -0.73 -15.53
CA LEU A 33 -1.97 -1.95 -15.80
C LEU A 33 -2.23 -2.08 -17.30
N LEU A 34 -2.16 -3.31 -17.81
CA LEU A 34 -2.55 -3.69 -19.15
C LEU A 34 -4.07 -3.54 -19.33
N ASN A 35 -4.49 -2.95 -20.44
CA ASN A 35 -5.90 -2.87 -20.83
C ASN A 35 -6.36 -4.13 -21.55
N CYS A 36 -7.38 -4.80 -21.02
CA CYS A 36 -7.93 -6.06 -21.54
C CYS A 36 -9.04 -5.90 -22.59
N GLY A 37 -9.28 -4.67 -23.05
CA GLY A 37 -10.15 -4.36 -24.18
C GLY A 37 -11.63 -4.21 -23.85
N ALA A 38 -12.08 -4.64 -22.66
CA ALA A 38 -13.48 -4.49 -22.24
C ALA A 38 -13.94 -3.02 -22.20
N ILE A 39 -13.01 -2.11 -21.88
CA ILE A 39 -13.20 -0.66 -22.01
C ILE A 39 -11.95 -0.10 -22.71
N ALA A 40 -12.08 0.21 -24.00
CA ALA A 40 -10.94 0.55 -24.86
C ALA A 40 -10.12 1.76 -24.38
N THR A 41 -10.72 2.68 -23.61
CA THR A 41 -10.04 3.86 -23.08
C THR A 41 -9.50 3.68 -21.67
N ALA A 42 -9.80 2.56 -20.99
CA ALA A 42 -9.40 2.37 -19.60
C ALA A 42 -7.86 2.41 -19.46
N THR A 43 -7.41 3.14 -18.46
CA THR A 43 -6.03 3.09 -17.98
C THR A 43 -6.04 2.93 -16.48
N GLY A 44 -4.94 2.42 -15.92
CA GLY A 44 -4.83 2.29 -14.48
C GLY A 44 -3.40 2.04 -14.03
N THR A 45 -3.19 2.20 -12.74
CA THR A 45 -1.88 2.12 -12.12
C THR A 45 -1.98 1.39 -10.79
N ARG A 46 -1.02 0.52 -10.50
CA ARG A 46 -0.71 0.06 -9.14
C ARG A 46 0.54 0.79 -8.67
N ARG A 47 0.48 1.34 -7.46
CA ARG A 47 1.56 2.12 -6.88
C ARG A 47 1.82 1.71 -5.44
N VAL A 48 3.04 1.34 -5.11
CA VAL A 48 3.45 0.98 -3.76
C VAL A 48 4.51 1.96 -3.28
N ARG A 49 4.39 2.44 -2.05
CA ARG A 49 5.39 3.28 -1.40
C ARG A 49 5.74 2.76 -0.02
N THR A 50 7.00 2.88 0.35
CA THR A 50 7.44 2.90 1.75
C THR A 50 7.87 4.34 2.07
N GLU A 51 7.24 4.94 3.05
CA GLU A 51 7.48 6.34 3.46
C GLU A 51 8.62 6.45 4.48
N THR A 52 8.98 7.68 4.86
CA THR A 52 10.12 7.96 5.75
C THR A 52 9.90 7.49 7.19
N ASP A 53 8.66 7.34 7.60
CA ASP A 53 8.23 6.79 8.90
C ASP A 53 7.98 5.27 8.84
N CYS A 54 8.33 4.64 7.72
CA CYS A 54 8.15 3.22 7.45
C CYS A 54 6.69 2.77 7.28
N ASP A 55 5.76 3.71 7.13
CA ASP A 55 4.42 3.38 6.64
C ASP A 55 4.50 2.89 5.18
N GLU A 56 3.75 1.83 4.87
CA GLU A 56 3.62 1.31 3.52
C GLU A 56 2.22 1.60 2.98
N ASN A 57 2.17 2.11 1.75
CA ASN A 57 0.95 2.52 1.07
C ASN A 57 0.84 1.81 -0.28
N LEU A 58 -0.34 1.26 -0.57
CA LEU A 58 -0.73 0.74 -1.87
C LEU A 58 -1.89 1.57 -2.41
N ARG A 59 -1.71 2.15 -3.60
CA ARG A 59 -2.77 2.84 -4.34
C ARG A 59 -3.03 2.13 -5.65
N ILE A 60 -4.29 1.83 -5.91
CA ILE A 60 -4.77 1.26 -7.17
C ILE A 60 -5.75 2.27 -7.78
N GLU A 61 -5.45 2.70 -9.00
CA GLU A 61 -6.19 3.77 -9.67
C GLU A 61 -6.70 3.32 -11.04
N ILE A 62 -7.90 3.78 -11.40
CA ILE A 62 -8.52 3.57 -12.71
C ILE A 62 -8.97 4.92 -13.28
N GLN A 63 -8.72 5.13 -14.56
CA GLN A 63 -9.06 6.36 -15.29
C GLN A 63 -9.73 6.04 -16.63
N ASP A 64 -10.39 7.05 -17.18
CA ASP A 64 -11.09 7.03 -18.48
C ASP A 64 -12.17 5.95 -18.62
N VAL A 65 -12.78 5.54 -17.51
CA VAL A 65 -13.88 4.58 -17.48
C VAL A 65 -15.24 5.24 -17.20
N PRO A 66 -16.37 4.62 -17.57
CA PRO A 66 -17.69 5.10 -17.18
C PRO A 66 -17.87 5.21 -15.66
N ARG A 67 -18.88 5.96 -15.23
CA ARG A 67 -19.28 5.97 -13.82
C ARG A 67 -19.74 4.57 -13.41
N GLY A 68 -19.30 4.11 -12.25
CA GLY A 68 -19.62 2.76 -11.81
C GLY A 68 -18.79 2.28 -10.63
N LEU A 69 -19.01 1.00 -10.33
CA LEU A 69 -18.32 0.25 -9.28
C LEU A 69 -17.40 -0.77 -9.94
N TYR A 70 -16.13 -0.74 -9.58
CA TYR A 70 -15.10 -1.62 -10.14
C TYR A 70 -14.44 -2.41 -9.02
N ALA A 71 -14.55 -3.73 -9.07
CA ALA A 71 -13.91 -4.60 -8.10
C ALA A 71 -12.41 -4.61 -8.33
N VAL A 72 -11.64 -4.61 -7.24
CA VAL A 72 -10.19 -4.77 -7.25
C VAL A 72 -9.86 -6.12 -6.64
N LEU A 73 -9.16 -6.95 -7.41
CA LEU A 73 -8.66 -8.23 -6.95
C LEU A 73 -7.14 -8.18 -6.85
N VAL A 74 -6.61 -8.73 -5.77
CA VAL A 74 -5.16 -8.95 -5.60
C VAL A 74 -4.95 -10.44 -5.36
N ASP A 75 -4.20 -11.08 -6.24
CA ASP A 75 -4.02 -12.53 -6.31
C ASP A 75 -5.37 -13.28 -6.34
N GLY A 76 -6.36 -12.72 -7.05
CA GLY A 76 -7.71 -13.27 -7.16
C GLY A 76 -8.61 -13.08 -5.94
N VAL A 77 -8.14 -12.41 -4.87
CA VAL A 77 -8.94 -12.09 -3.68
C VAL A 77 -9.55 -10.68 -3.82
N ASP A 78 -10.86 -10.53 -3.64
CA ASP A 78 -11.53 -9.22 -3.61
C ASP A 78 -10.99 -8.38 -2.44
N ARG A 79 -10.36 -7.24 -2.76
CA ARG A 79 -9.80 -6.29 -1.80
C ARG A 79 -10.65 -5.03 -1.64
N GLY A 80 -11.73 -4.91 -2.39
CA GLY A 80 -12.61 -3.77 -2.31
C GLY A 80 -13.11 -3.30 -3.68
N THR A 81 -13.70 -2.12 -3.67
CA THR A 81 -14.38 -1.58 -4.86
C THR A 81 -14.00 -0.11 -5.05
N ILE A 82 -13.53 0.22 -6.24
CA ILE A 82 -13.33 1.61 -6.67
C ILE A 82 -14.68 2.20 -7.08
N HIS A 83 -14.99 3.37 -6.54
CA HIS A 83 -16.18 4.14 -6.88
C HIS A 83 -15.84 5.24 -7.90
N VAL A 84 -16.00 4.94 -9.19
CA VAL A 84 -15.79 5.94 -10.24
C VAL A 84 -17.01 6.85 -10.31
N LYS A 85 -16.82 8.10 -9.90
CA LYS A 85 -17.82 9.16 -9.95
C LYS A 85 -17.47 10.14 -11.09
N GLY A 86 -17.61 11.44 -10.85
CA GLY A 86 -17.54 12.52 -11.84
C GLY A 86 -16.54 12.34 -12.97
N ARG A 87 -15.26 12.60 -12.70
CA ARG A 87 -14.18 12.80 -13.69
C ARG A 87 -13.72 11.53 -14.43
N ARG A 88 -14.51 10.44 -14.42
CA ARG A 88 -14.15 9.15 -15.05
C ARG A 88 -12.91 8.49 -14.44
N GLU A 89 -12.65 8.80 -13.17
CA GLU A 89 -11.52 8.31 -12.40
C GLU A 89 -11.99 7.85 -11.02
N GLY A 90 -11.26 6.91 -10.43
CA GLY A 90 -11.36 6.56 -9.02
C GLY A 90 -10.13 5.79 -8.54
N GLU A 91 -10.00 5.70 -7.22
CA GLU A 91 -8.90 5.01 -6.57
C GLU A 91 -9.39 4.16 -5.39
N LEU A 92 -8.56 3.19 -5.02
CA LEU A 92 -8.64 2.44 -3.77
C LEU A 92 -7.25 2.50 -3.13
N GLU A 93 -7.19 3.01 -1.91
CA GLU A 93 -5.95 3.16 -1.16
C GLU A 93 -5.93 2.25 0.06
N PHE A 94 -4.79 1.62 0.28
CA PHE A 94 -4.47 0.79 1.43
C PHE A 94 -3.23 1.35 2.11
N ASP A 95 -3.17 1.25 3.43
CA ASP A 95 -2.06 1.75 4.21
C ASP A 95 -1.85 0.88 5.46
N THR A 96 -0.60 0.74 5.91
CA THR A 96 -0.29 0.07 7.18
C THR A 96 -0.79 0.85 8.40
N SER A 97 -0.96 2.17 8.25
CA SER A 97 -1.47 3.11 9.26
C SER A 97 -2.62 3.94 8.68
N PRO A 98 -3.77 3.32 8.33
CA PRO A 98 -4.80 3.93 7.48
C PRO A 98 -5.48 5.14 8.11
N LYS A 99 -5.73 6.15 7.28
CA LYS A 99 -6.40 7.41 7.62
C LYS A 99 -7.57 7.65 6.67
N GLY A 100 -8.62 8.31 7.16
CA GLY A 100 -9.77 8.69 6.32
C GLY A 100 -10.51 7.49 5.74
N ASP A 101 -10.55 7.39 4.41
CA ASP A 101 -11.18 6.32 3.64
C ASP A 101 -10.20 5.22 3.18
N GLN A 102 -8.93 5.30 3.59
CA GLN A 102 -7.95 4.25 3.34
C GLN A 102 -8.32 2.94 4.06
N LEU A 103 -8.04 1.83 3.40
CA LEU A 103 -8.20 0.49 3.96
C LEU A 103 -6.91 0.00 4.62
N PRO A 104 -6.98 -0.96 5.55
CA PRO A 104 -5.77 -1.60 6.08
C PRO A 104 -5.02 -2.35 4.97
N LEU A 105 -3.70 -2.13 4.88
CA LEU A 105 -2.80 -2.96 4.08
C LEU A 105 -2.35 -4.17 4.91
N ASP A 106 -3.06 -5.30 4.77
CA ASP A 106 -2.82 -6.56 5.50
C ASP A 106 -2.43 -7.73 4.59
N PHE A 107 -1.97 -7.42 3.37
CA PHE A 107 -1.61 -8.37 2.33
C PHE A 107 -0.39 -7.89 1.53
N ASP A 108 0.17 -8.77 0.68
CA ASP A 108 1.30 -8.44 -0.18
C ASP A 108 0.90 -7.39 -1.24
N PRO A 109 1.45 -6.16 -1.20
CA PRO A 109 1.09 -5.10 -2.15
C PRO A 109 1.70 -5.30 -3.55
N PHE A 110 2.54 -6.31 -3.74
CA PHE A 110 3.10 -6.71 -5.04
C PHE A 110 2.34 -7.87 -5.69
N GLY A 111 1.28 -8.35 -5.04
CA GLY A 111 0.38 -9.34 -5.63
C GLY A 111 -0.19 -8.90 -6.98
N HIS A 112 -0.61 -9.88 -7.77
CA HIS A 112 -1.17 -9.66 -9.10
C HIS A 112 -2.48 -8.88 -9.01
N VAL A 113 -2.55 -7.71 -9.66
CA VAL A 113 -3.73 -6.83 -9.62
C VAL A 113 -4.62 -7.02 -10.83
N ASP A 114 -5.91 -7.25 -10.60
CA ASP A 114 -6.96 -7.16 -11.61
C ASP A 114 -8.03 -6.13 -11.19
N ILE A 115 -8.51 -5.33 -12.14
CA ILE A 115 -9.67 -4.45 -11.96
C ILE A 115 -10.77 -4.89 -12.91
N ALA A 116 -11.95 -5.21 -12.37
CA ALA A 116 -13.06 -5.80 -13.13
C ALA A 116 -14.39 -5.09 -12.86
N VAL A 117 -15.34 -5.23 -13.79
CA VAL A 117 -16.75 -5.03 -13.44
C VAL A 117 -17.15 -6.17 -12.52
N ARG A 118 -17.98 -5.91 -11.49
CA ARG A 118 -18.42 -6.96 -10.55
C ARG A 118 -19.01 -8.15 -11.32
N SER A 119 -18.45 -9.34 -11.09
CA SER A 119 -18.80 -10.60 -11.77
C SER A 119 -18.56 -10.63 -13.29
N GLY A 120 -17.74 -9.72 -13.83
CA GLY A 120 -17.30 -9.68 -15.22
C GLY A 120 -15.81 -9.99 -15.39
N PRO A 121 -15.31 -10.02 -16.64
CA PRO A 121 -13.88 -10.17 -16.90
C PRO A 121 -13.09 -8.93 -16.42
N ALA A 122 -11.78 -9.11 -16.25
CA ALA A 122 -10.87 -8.00 -15.99
C ALA A 122 -10.95 -6.96 -17.14
N ILE A 123 -11.01 -5.69 -16.75
CA ILE A 123 -10.86 -4.53 -17.65
C ILE A 123 -9.39 -4.15 -17.72
N LEU A 124 -8.73 -4.14 -16.57
CA LEU A 124 -7.30 -3.89 -16.42
C LEU A 124 -6.67 -5.04 -15.64
N SER A 125 -5.45 -5.41 -15.99
CA SER A 125 -4.67 -6.45 -15.30
C SER A 125 -3.21 -6.05 -15.22
N LEU A 126 -2.45 -6.57 -14.26
CA LEU A 126 -1.03 -6.27 -14.13
C LEU A 126 -0.23 -6.74 -15.36
N ASP A 127 -0.44 -7.98 -15.81
CA ASP A 127 0.32 -8.56 -16.92
C ASP A 127 -0.42 -9.61 -17.76
N GLN A 128 -1.64 -10.02 -17.37
CA GLN A 128 -2.39 -11.06 -18.07
C GLN A 128 -3.85 -10.67 -18.29
N CYS A 129 -4.21 -10.45 -19.55
CA CYS A 129 -5.61 -10.44 -19.95
C CYS A 129 -6.01 -11.86 -20.30
N ALA A 130 -7.14 -12.32 -19.76
CA ALA A 130 -7.75 -13.57 -20.22
C ALA A 130 -7.91 -13.48 -21.75
N ALA A 131 -7.41 -14.50 -22.46
CA ALA A 131 -7.63 -14.58 -23.89
C ALA A 131 -9.15 -14.59 -24.16
N PRO A 132 -9.61 -13.85 -25.18
CA PRO A 132 -11.04 -13.81 -25.54
C PRO A 132 -11.59 -15.19 -25.93
#